data_AF-A0A1Q3BZX4-F1
#
_entry.id   AF-A0A1Q3BZX4-F1
#
_cell.length_a   1.000
_cell.length_b   1.000
_cell.length_c   1.000
_cell.angle_alpha   90.00
_cell.angle_beta   90.00
_cell.angle_gamma   90.00
#
_symmetry.space_group_name_H-M   'P 1'
#
loop_
_entity.id
_entity.type
_entity.pdbx_description
1 polymer ?
#
loop_
_entity_poly.entity_id
_entity_poly.type
_entity_poly.pdbx_seq_one_letter_code
_entity_poly.pdbx_strand_id
1 'polypeptide(L)'
;EQNEDIKSMFTRFTNIINALQSLDKTYTNSELVRKTLWCLPRSWMPKVTAIEEAKNLSLLPLEDLLGSLMTHELSMQKREDDEEKENKKKKGGSPKIIRK
;
A
#
# COMPACT_ATOMS: atom_id res chain seq x y z
N GLU A 1 -7.89 -4.25 -10.58
CA GLU A 1 -6.71 -3.56 -9.99
C GLU A 1 -6.75 -3.46 -8.46
N GLN A 2 -7.37 -4.41 -7.72
CA GLN A 2 -7.41 -4.36 -6.24
C GLN A 2 -6.36 -5.25 -5.56
N ASN A 3 -5.53 -5.95 -6.34
CA ASN A 3 -4.59 -6.96 -5.85
C ASN A 3 -3.16 -6.74 -6.38
N GLU A 4 -2.87 -5.56 -6.95
CA GLU A 4 -1.50 -5.23 -7.30
C GLU A 4 -0.74 -4.85 -6.03
N ASP A 5 0.41 -5.48 -5.81
CA ASP A 5 1.29 -5.17 -4.69
C ASP A 5 2.06 -3.87 -4.92
N ILE A 6 2.47 -3.21 -3.84
CA ILE A 6 3.20 -1.94 -3.88
C ILE A 6 4.48 -2.05 -4.73
N LYS A 7 5.17 -3.19 -4.69
CA LYS A 7 6.41 -3.39 -5.45
C LYS A 7 6.15 -3.44 -6.96
N SER A 8 5.09 -4.12 -7.39
CA SER A 8 4.65 -4.18 -8.79
C SER A 8 4.23 -2.80 -9.30
N MET A 9 3.42 -2.07 -8.54
CA MET A 9 3.04 -0.69 -8.87
C MET A 9 4.26 0.22 -9.00
N PHE A 10 5.20 0.15 -8.05
CA PHE A 10 6.42 0.96 -8.08
C PHE A 10 7.35 0.60 -9.25
N THR A 11 7.39 -0.67 -9.64
CA THR A 11 8.15 -1.12 -10.82
C THR A 11 7.58 -0.51 -12.10
N ARG A 12 6.25 -0.53 -12.27
CA ARG A 12 5.58 0.14 -13.41
C ARG A 12 5.82 1.64 -13.41
N PHE A 13 5.72 2.27 -12.24
CA PHE A 13 6.02 3.68 -12.08
C PHE A 13 7.45 4.01 -12.52
N THR A 14 8.44 3.26 -12.04
CA THR A 14 9.85 3.43 -12.41
C THR A 14 10.06 3.25 -13.92
N ASN A 15 9.44 2.26 -14.55
CA ASN A 15 9.52 2.06 -15.99
C ASN A 15 8.98 3.27 -16.78
N ILE A 16 7.87 3.86 -16.33
CA ILE A 16 7.32 5.08 -16.94
C ILE A 16 8.27 6.27 -16.76
N ILE A 17 8.83 6.44 -15.56
CA ILE A 17 9.78 7.52 -15.29
C ILE A 17 11.04 7.38 -16.14
N ASN A 18 11.59 6.17 -16.27
CA ASN A 18 12.76 5.90 -17.11
C ASN A 18 12.47 6.17 -18.59
N ALA A 19 11.29 5.78 -19.09
CA ALA A 19 10.87 6.10 -20.44
C ALA A 19 10.76 7.62 -20.65
N LEU A 20 10.20 8.36 -19.69
CA LEU A 20 10.10 9.81 -19.75
C LEU A 20 11.47 10.50 -19.68
N GLN A 21 12.39 9.99 -18.86
CA GLN A 21 13.77 10.48 -18.82
C GLN A 21 14.49 10.31 -20.16
N SER A 22 14.23 9.22 -20.89
CA SER A 22 14.77 9.02 -22.25
C SER A 22 14.23 10.02 -23.27
N LEU A 23 13.13 10.70 -22.95
CA LEU A 23 12.51 11.78 -23.73
C LEU A 23 12.89 13.17 -23.18
N ASP A 24 14.02 13.27 -22.46
CA ASP A 24 14.50 14.49 -21.77
C ASP A 24 13.52 15.07 -20.74
N LYS A 25 12.54 14.28 -20.28
CA LYS A 25 11.60 14.69 -19.23
C LYS A 25 12.02 14.11 -17.89
N THR A 26 12.74 14.90 -17.12
CA THR A 26 13.16 14.56 -15.77
C THR A 26 12.17 15.08 -14.73
N TYR A 27 12.13 14.42 -13.57
CA TYR A 27 11.29 14.81 -12.43
C TYR A 27 12.17 14.93 -11.20
N THR A 28 11.88 15.93 -10.38
CA THR A 28 12.50 16.09 -9.07
C THR A 28 11.97 15.02 -8.11
N ASN A 29 12.73 14.70 -7.06
CA ASN A 29 12.32 13.72 -6.05
C ASN A 29 10.94 14.07 -5.43
N SER A 30 10.70 15.35 -5.14
CA SER A 30 9.39 15.85 -4.64
C SER A 30 8.23 15.52 -5.60
N GLU A 31 8.43 15.67 -6.91
CA GLU A 31 7.42 15.31 -7.91
C GLU A 31 7.21 13.79 -7.97
N LEU A 32 8.28 13.00 -7.89
CA LEU A 32 8.18 11.54 -7.87
C LEU A 32 7.41 11.04 -6.64
N VAL A 33 7.69 11.59 -5.46
CA VAL A 33 6.96 11.31 -4.21
C VAL A 33 5.48 11.60 -4.36
N ARG A 34 5.12 12.81 -4.83
CA ARG A 34 3.71 13.19 -5.03
C ARG A 34 2.99 12.31 -6.04
N LYS A 35 3.65 12.00 -7.17
CA LYS A 35 3.08 11.13 -8.20
C LYS A 35 2.89 9.70 -7.69
N THR A 36 3.83 9.18 -6.92
CA THR A 36 3.73 7.85 -6.30
C THR A 36 2.52 7.79 -5.37
N LEU A 37 2.33 8.80 -4.52
CA LEU A 37 1.15 8.90 -3.63
C LEU A 37 -0.16 8.99 -4.40
N TRP A 38 -0.20 9.73 -5.52
CA TRP A 38 -1.38 9.84 -6.38
C TRP A 38 -1.75 8.50 -7.04
N CYS A 39 -0.75 7.72 -7.46
CA CYS A 39 -0.97 6.43 -8.10
C CYS A 39 -1.46 5.33 -7.14
N LEU A 40 -1.55 5.59 -5.83
CA LEU A 40 -2.02 4.60 -4.87
C LEU A 40 -3.55 4.37 -4.94
N PRO A 41 -4.02 3.14 -4.67
CA PRO A 41 -5.45 2.85 -4.59
C PRO A 41 -6.16 3.64 -3.48
N ARG A 42 -7.48 3.84 -3.60
CA ARG A 42 -8.27 4.57 -2.60
C ARG A 42 -8.18 4.00 -1.18
N SER A 43 -7.96 2.69 -1.03
CA SER A 43 -7.75 2.05 0.28
C SER A 43 -6.54 2.61 1.03
N TRP A 44 -5.59 3.22 0.33
CA TRP A 44 -4.40 3.84 0.91
C TRP A 44 -4.60 5.31 1.29
N MET A 45 -5.74 5.93 0.98
CA MET A 45 -5.98 7.35 1.29
C MET A 45 -5.72 7.73 2.75
N PRO A 46 -6.15 6.96 3.77
CA PRO A 46 -5.85 7.29 5.16
C PRO A 46 -4.33 7.35 5.44
N LYS A 47 -3.55 6.49 4.78
CA LYS A 47 -2.09 6.48 4.89
C LYS A 47 -1.46 7.66 4.15
N VAL A 48 -1.97 8.00 2.97
CA VAL A 48 -1.53 9.17 2.19
C VAL A 48 -1.73 10.45 3.01
N THR A 49 -2.93 10.67 3.56
CA THR A 49 -3.24 11.83 4.40
C THR A 49 -2.32 11.92 5.61
N ALA A 50 -2.09 10.80 6.32
CA ALA A 50 -1.18 10.78 7.46
C ALA A 50 0.28 11.13 7.07
N ILE A 51 0.74 10.72 5.88
CA ILE A 51 2.08 11.08 5.38
C ILE A 51 2.14 12.57 5.04
N GLU A 52 1.11 13.11 4.40
CA GLU A 52 1.00 14.54 4.05
C GLU A 52 0.94 15.44 5.29
N GLU A 53 0.27 15.01 6.36
CA GLU A 53 0.20 15.74 7.63
C GLU A 53 1.49 15.63 8.45
N ALA A 54 2.14 14.45 8.46
CA ALA A 54 3.28 14.19 9.33
C ALA A 54 4.64 14.58 8.73
N LYS A 55 4.76 14.63 7.39
CA LYS A 55 6.04 14.81 6.70
C LYS A 55 5.96 15.88 5.62
N ASN A 56 7.04 16.65 5.49
CA ASN A 56 7.21 17.51 4.33
C ASN A 56 7.62 16.66 3.11
N LEU A 57 6.69 16.47 2.17
CA LEU A 57 6.91 15.68 0.95
C LEU A 57 8.09 16.14 0.09
N SER A 58 8.50 17.42 0.19
CA SER A 58 9.63 17.92 -0.60
C SER A 58 11.00 17.46 -0.10
N LEU A 59 11.08 17.07 1.18
CA LEU A 59 12.31 16.60 1.83
C LEU A 59 12.33 15.08 2.01
N LEU A 60 11.22 14.40 1.71
CA LEU A 60 11.09 12.96 1.86
C LEU A 60 11.83 12.24 0.73
N PRO A 61 12.84 11.39 1.03
CA PRO A 61 13.41 10.50 0.03
C PRO A 61 12.37 9.52 -0.50
N LEU A 62 12.37 9.26 -1.81
CA LEU A 62 11.44 8.29 -2.42
C LEU A 62 11.61 6.89 -1.83
N GLU A 63 12.85 6.51 -1.50
CA GLU A 63 13.20 5.23 -0.88
C GLU A 63 12.55 5.07 0.51
N ASP A 64 12.58 6.13 1.33
CA ASP A 64 11.93 6.15 2.64
C ASP A 64 10.41 6.04 2.52
N LEU A 65 9.83 6.71 1.52
CA LEU A 65 8.41 6.58 1.22
C LEU A 65 8.08 5.13 0.87
N LEU A 66 8.86 4.52 -0.04
CA LEU A 66 8.64 3.14 -0.49
C LEU A 66 8.75 2.16 0.67
N GLY A 67 9.77 2.30 1.52
CA GLY A 67 9.92 1.47 2.72
C GLY A 67 8.73 1.59 3.68
N SER A 68 8.19 2.80 3.86
CA SER A 68 7.00 3.02 4.68
C SER A 68 5.75 2.37 4.09
N LEU A 69 5.58 2.44 2.76
CA LEU A 69 4.46 1.83 2.05
C LEU A 69 4.52 0.30 2.12
N MET A 70 5.67 -0.31 1.82
CA MET A 70 5.84 -1.77 1.92
C MET A 70 5.61 -2.30 3.34
N THR A 71 6.10 -1.59 4.36
CA THR A 71 5.86 -1.95 5.76
C THR A 71 4.36 -1.91 6.10
N HIS A 72 3.64 -0.92 5.57
CA HIS A 72 2.20 -0.81 5.78
C HIS A 72 1.43 -1.92 5.06
N GLU A 73 1.81 -2.28 3.84
CA GLU A 73 1.20 -3.39 3.08
C GLU A 73 1.31 -4.71 3.86
N LEU A 74 2.50 -5.04 4.37
CA LEU A 74 2.72 -6.23 5.20
C LEU A 74 1.86 -6.20 6.48
N SER A 75 1.67 -5.01 7.09
CA SER A 75 0.82 -4.86 8.28
C SER A 75 -0.66 -5.05 7.97
N MET A 76 -1.12 -4.65 6.77
CA MET A 76 -2.49 -4.83 6.31
C MET A 76 -2.79 -6.32 6.08
N GLN A 77 -1.90 -7.02 5.37
CA GLN A 77 -2.05 -8.46 5.11
C GLN A 77 -2.11 -9.28 6.40
N LYS A 78 -1.28 -8.98 7.40
CA LYS A 78 -1.33 -9.67 8.71
C LYS A 78 -2.67 -9.48 9.43
N ARG A 79 -3.27 -8.28 9.35
CA ARG A 79 -4.59 -8.03 9.96
C ARG A 79 -5.69 -8.82 9.26
N GLU A 80 -5.66 -8.87 7.93
CA GLU A 80 -6.61 -9.66 7.15
C GLU A 80 -6.53 -11.16 7.50
N ASP A 81 -5.31 -11.70 7.63
CA ASP A 81 -5.10 -13.10 8.05
C ASP A 81 -5.62 -13.40 9.46
N ASP A 82 -5.45 -12.47 10.40
CA ASP A 82 -5.91 -12.62 11.78
C ASP A 82 -7.44 -12.50 11.89
N GLU A 83 -8.05 -11.57 11.16
CA GLU A 83 -9.51 -11.41 11.08
C GLU A 83 -10.17 -12.63 10.42
N GLU A 84 -9.56 -13.22 9.39
CA GLU A 84 -10.08 -14.42 8.73
C GLU A 84 -10.04 -15.64 9.66
N LYS A 85 -8.97 -15.79 10.47
CA LYS A 85 -8.85 -16.85 11.48
C LYS A 85 -9.87 -16.70 12.60
N GLU A 86 -10.15 -15.47 13.04
CA GLU A 86 -11.15 -15.23 14.09
C GLU A 86 -12.58 -15.51 13.58
N ASN A 87 -12.89 -15.10 12.35
CA ASN A 87 -14.18 -15.39 11.72
C ASN A 87 -14.42 -16.90 11.47
N LYS A 88 -13.38 -17.65 11.12
CA LYS A 88 -13.47 -19.13 10.99
C LYS A 88 -13.73 -19.81 12.34
N LYS A 89 -13.17 -19.30 13.45
CA LYS A 89 -13.45 -19.81 14.81
C LYS A 89 -14.91 -19.59 15.24
N LYS A 90 -15.52 -18.44 14.89
CA LYS A 90 -16.92 -18.13 15.25
C LYS A 90 -17.95 -18.98 14.49
N LYS A 91 -17.63 -19.47 13.28
CA LYS A 91 -18.54 -20.33 12.49
C LYS A 91 -18.44 -21.83 12.79
N GLY A 92 -17.40 -22.29 13.50
CA GLY A 92 -17.19 -23.71 13.81
C GLY A 92 -17.82 -24.22 15.13
N GLY A 93 -18.39 -23.33 15.94
CA GLY A 93 -18.92 -23.65 17.28
C GLY A 93 -20.44 -23.72 17.34
N SER A 94 -21.08 -24.68 16.68
CA SER A 94 -22.48 -25.03 16.98
C SER A 94 -22.51 -26.41 17.64
N PRO A 95 -22.81 -26.54 18.95
CA PRO A 95 -22.98 -27.84 19.59
C PRO A 95 -24.20 -28.54 19.00
N LYS A 96 -24.00 -29.71 18.38
CA LYS A 96 -25.10 -30.61 18.00
C LYS A 96 -25.77 -31.10 19.29
N ILE A 97 -26.96 -30.57 19.60
CA ILE A 97 -27.82 -31.10 20.66
C ILE A 97 -28.37 -32.44 20.16
N ILE A 98 -27.77 -33.55 20.62
CA ILE A 98 -28.35 -34.89 20.48
C ILE A 98 -29.50 -34.97 21.49
N ARG A 99 -30.74 -34.92 21.00
CA ARG A 99 -31.91 -35.28 21.81
C ARG A 99 -32.15 -36.79 21.66
N LYS A 100 -32.13 -37.50 22.79
CA LYS A 100 -32.53 -38.90 22.91
C LYS A 100 -34.03 -39.05 22.80
#